data_AF-A0A916Z3D0-F1
#
_entry.id   AF-A0A916Z3D0-F1
#
_cell.length_a   1.000
_cell.length_b   1.000
_cell.length_c   1.000
_cell.angle_alpha   90.00
_cell.angle_beta   90.00
_cell.angle_gamma   90.00
#
_symmetry.space_group_name_H-M   'P 1'
#
loop_
_entity.id
_entity.type
_entity.pdbx_description
1 polymer ?
#
loop_
_entity_poly.entity_id
_entity_poly.type
_entity_poly.pdbx_seq_one_letter_code
_entity_poly.pdbx_strand_id
1 'polypeptide(L)'
;MEHEPIPAPPRIEAISVRAMEDIMAERHRQIQKFGHTPEQDVAAHRDAPSRVPRLSRIAARTARDAGEDLQFGKLETARKHAIQSAATALALVEMIDNLMEAENG
;
A
#
# COMPACT_ATOMS: atom_id res chain seq x y z
N MET A 1 -9.42 -18.71 46.96
CA MET A 1 -8.77 -18.72 45.63
C MET A 1 -9.33 -17.54 44.88
N GLU A 2 -8.57 -16.44 44.85
CA GLU A 2 -8.94 -15.27 44.07
C GLU A 2 -8.60 -15.58 42.61
N HIS A 3 -9.61 -15.56 41.74
CA HIS A 3 -9.38 -15.65 40.31
C HIS A 3 -8.78 -14.33 39.85
N GLU A 4 -7.51 -14.35 39.42
CA GLU A 4 -6.93 -13.21 38.72
C GLU A 4 -7.79 -12.88 37.48
N PRO A 5 -8.10 -11.58 37.26
CA PRO A 5 -8.86 -11.17 36.10
C PRO A 5 -8.07 -11.47 34.82
N ILE A 6 -8.73 -12.16 33.89
CA ILE A 6 -8.15 -12.46 32.57
C ILE A 6 -7.84 -11.13 31.87
N PRO A 7 -6.59 -10.90 31.43
CA PRO A 7 -6.24 -9.68 30.72
C PRO A 7 -7.07 -9.56 29.44
N ALA A 8 -7.68 -8.39 29.22
CA ALA A 8 -8.45 -8.13 28.03
C ALA A 8 -7.60 -8.40 26.77
N PRO A 9 -8.14 -9.07 25.74
CA PRO A 9 -7.39 -9.34 24.53
C PRO A 9 -6.87 -8.03 23.94
N PRO A 10 -5.64 -8.02 23.38
CA PRO A 10 -5.10 -6.84 22.75
C PRO A 10 -6.03 -6.35 21.64
N ARG A 11 -6.18 -5.03 21.49
CA ARG A 11 -7.02 -4.36 20.48
C ARG A 11 -6.47 -4.50 19.05
N ILE A 12 -6.24 -5.73 18.60
CA ILE A 12 -5.63 -6.04 17.31
C ILE A 12 -6.51 -5.56 16.15
N GLU A 13 -7.84 -5.71 16.26
CA GLU A 13 -8.80 -5.32 15.21
C GLU A 13 -8.79 -3.81 14.94
N ALA A 14 -8.69 -2.97 15.98
CA ALA A 14 -8.63 -1.52 15.82
C ALA A 14 -7.32 -1.07 15.14
N ILE A 15 -6.23 -1.79 15.36
CA ILE A 15 -4.92 -1.47 14.76
C ILE A 15 -4.92 -1.82 13.27
N SER A 16 -5.50 -2.96 12.87
CA SER A 16 -5.60 -3.34 11.46
C SER A 16 -6.50 -2.41 10.65
N VAL A 17 -7.63 -1.99 11.20
CA VAL A 17 -8.54 -1.04 10.52
C VAL A 17 -7.85 0.29 10.28
N ARG A 18 -7.21 0.85 11.31
CA ARG A 18 -6.47 2.12 11.18
C ARG A 18 -5.30 2.02 10.19
N ALA A 19 -4.62 0.88 10.14
CA ALA A 19 -3.58 0.66 9.14
C ALA A 19 -4.15 0.67 7.72
N MET A 20 -5.32 0.05 7.50
CA MET A 20 -6.00 0.09 6.21
C MET A 20 -6.42 1.51 5.84
N GLU A 21 -7.00 2.27 6.76
CA GLU A 21 -7.39 3.67 6.53
C GLU A 21 -6.19 4.52 6.08
N ASP A 22 -5.03 4.36 6.73
CA ASP A 22 -3.82 5.09 6.36
C ASP A 22 -3.27 4.68 4.99
N ILE A 23 -3.37 3.39 4.64
CA ILE A 23 -2.99 2.89 3.30
C ILE A 23 -3.90 3.49 2.23
N MET A 24 -5.22 3.51 2.45
CA MET A 24 -6.17 4.08 1.50
C MET A 24 -6.01 5.60 1.38
N ALA A 25 -5.72 6.30 2.48
CA ALA A 25 -5.43 7.72 2.46
C ALA A 25 -4.15 8.02 1.65
N GLU A 26 -3.09 7.23 1.81
CA GLU A 26 -1.86 7.38 1.03
C GLU A 26 -2.08 7.04 -0.45
N ARG A 27 -2.85 5.98 -0.76
CA ARG A 27 -3.25 5.66 -2.13
C ARG A 27 -3.97 6.85 -2.78
N HIS A 28 -4.93 7.45 -2.06
CA HIS A 28 -5.66 8.62 -2.53
C HIS A 28 -4.73 9.83 -2.80
N ARG A 29 -3.74 10.07 -1.93
CA ARG A 29 -2.72 11.12 -2.16
C ARG A 29 -1.87 10.83 -3.40
N GLN A 30 -1.47 9.57 -3.62
CA GLN A 30 -0.71 9.18 -4.80
C GLN A 30 -1.52 9.39 -6.09
N ILE A 31 -2.81 9.07 -6.06
CA ILE A 31 -3.74 9.35 -7.17
C ILE A 31 -3.75 10.85 -7.51
N GLN A 32 -3.92 11.71 -6.50
CA GLN A 32 -3.89 13.17 -6.69
C GLN A 32 -2.54 13.69 -7.20
N LYS A 33 -1.43 13.13 -6.71
CA LYS A 33 -0.08 13.58 -7.05
C LYS A 33 0.39 13.13 -8.42
N PHE A 34 0.00 11.93 -8.85
CA PHE A 34 0.50 11.30 -10.08
C PHE A 34 -0.53 11.26 -11.22
N GLY A 35 -1.77 11.69 -10.98
CA GLY A 35 -2.83 11.66 -11.99
C GLY A 35 -3.24 10.22 -12.35
N HIS A 36 -3.37 9.37 -11.33
CA HIS A 36 -3.84 7.99 -11.48
C HIS A 36 -5.31 7.92 -11.06
N THR A 37 -6.20 8.68 -11.69
CA THR A 37 -7.63 8.35 -11.50
C THR A 37 -7.95 7.09 -12.34
N PRO A 38 -8.85 6.21 -11.89
CA PRO A 38 -9.31 5.07 -12.69
C PRO A 38 -9.73 5.51 -14.10
N GLU A 39 -10.34 6.70 -14.24
CA GLU A 39 -10.73 7.23 -15.55
C GLU A 39 -9.54 7.65 -16.45
N GLN A 40 -8.40 8.02 -15.85
CA GLN A 40 -7.17 8.34 -16.59
C GLN A 40 -6.37 7.08 -16.95
N ASP A 41 -6.44 6.02 -16.15
CA ASP A 41 -5.74 4.76 -16.43
C ASP A 41 -6.39 3.97 -17.60
N VAL A 42 -7.71 4.10 -17.83
CA VAL A 42 -8.38 3.59 -19.05
C VAL A 42 -7.89 4.31 -20.31
N ALA A 43 -7.63 5.62 -20.24
CA ALA A 43 -7.02 6.37 -21.35
C ALA A 43 -5.50 6.08 -21.49
N ALA A 44 -4.84 5.66 -20.40
CA ALA A 44 -3.41 5.36 -20.34
C ALA A 44 -3.05 3.91 -20.69
N HIS A 45 -4.00 3.08 -21.17
CA HIS A 45 -3.73 1.70 -21.62
C HIS A 45 -2.54 1.59 -22.59
N ARG A 46 -2.26 2.66 -23.35
CA ARG A 46 -1.11 2.71 -24.28
C ARG A 46 0.26 2.71 -23.60
N ASP A 47 0.35 3.28 -22.38
CA ASP A 47 1.60 3.39 -21.61
C ASP A 47 1.64 2.48 -20.38
N ALA A 48 0.53 1.77 -20.09
CA ALA A 48 0.35 0.92 -18.93
C ALA A 48 1.46 -0.14 -18.72
N PRO A 49 1.93 -0.87 -19.77
CA PRO A 49 3.02 -1.84 -19.62
C PRO A 49 4.33 -1.23 -19.13
N SER A 50 4.59 0.04 -19.44
CA SER A 50 5.82 0.73 -19.00
C SER A 50 5.78 1.18 -17.54
N ARG A 51 4.58 1.30 -16.97
CA ARG A 51 4.35 1.77 -15.59
C ARG A 51 4.42 0.63 -14.56
N VAL A 52 4.02 -0.59 -14.94
CA VAL A 52 4.11 -1.79 -14.09
C VAL A 52 5.52 -2.00 -13.50
N PRO A 53 6.61 -2.04 -14.31
CA PRO A 53 7.97 -2.18 -13.77
C PRO A 53 8.40 -1.01 -12.88
N ARG A 54 7.86 0.20 -13.11
CA ARG A 54 8.18 1.38 -12.30
C ARG A 54 7.51 1.29 -10.93
N LEU A 55 6.22 0.97 -10.88
CA LEU A 55 5.48 0.81 -9.62
C LEU A 55 6.05 -0.35 -8.79
N SER A 56 6.36 -1.48 -9.43
CA SER A 56 7.02 -2.62 -8.79
C SER A 56 8.35 -2.21 -8.11
N ARG A 57 9.20 -1.45 -8.81
CA ARG A 57 10.46 -0.94 -8.24
C ARG A 57 10.25 0.01 -7.08
N ILE A 58 9.24 0.89 -7.15
CA ILE A 58 8.92 1.82 -6.05
C ILE A 58 8.46 1.04 -4.82
N ALA A 59 7.52 0.10 -4.98
CA ALA A 59 7.01 -0.72 -3.88
C ALA A 59 8.12 -1.54 -3.21
N ALA A 60 9.00 -2.17 -4.00
CA ALA A 60 10.13 -2.93 -3.47
C ALA A 60 11.14 -2.04 -2.73
N ARG A 61 11.44 -0.85 -3.27
CA ARG A 61 12.34 0.10 -2.63
C ARG A 61 11.79 0.58 -1.28
N THR A 62 10.53 0.99 -1.22
CA THR A 62 9.93 1.47 0.04
C THR A 62 9.74 0.35 1.07
N ALA A 63 9.51 -0.90 0.64
CA ALA A 63 9.53 -2.05 1.56
C ALA A 63 10.92 -2.27 2.17
N ARG A 64 11.97 -2.12 1.36
CA ARG A 64 13.36 -2.21 1.84
C ARG A 64 13.69 -1.09 2.82
N ASP A 65 13.36 0.15 2.46
CA ASP A 65 13.58 1.32 3.32
C ASP A 65 12.86 1.15 4.68
N ALA A 66 11.65 0.56 4.68
CA ALA A 66 10.94 0.23 5.93
C ALA A 66 11.69 -0.80 6.79
N GLY A 67 12.25 -1.85 6.17
CA GLY A 67 13.04 -2.86 6.86
C GLY A 67 14.33 -2.27 7.46
N GLU A 68 15.02 -1.41 6.71
CA GLU A 68 16.23 -0.71 7.18
C GLU A 68 15.88 0.22 8.37
N ASP A 69 14.80 1.00 8.28
CA ASP A 69 14.36 1.85 9.39
C ASP A 69 13.99 1.06 10.64
N LEU A 70 13.37 -0.12 10.51
CA LEU A 70 13.10 -1.01 11.64
C LEU A 70 14.38 -1.49 12.31
N GLN A 71 15.40 -1.86 11.52
CA GLN A 71 16.71 -2.28 12.05
C GLN A 71 17.37 -1.19 12.89
N PHE A 72 17.17 0.08 12.53
CA PHE A 72 17.68 1.23 13.28
C PHE A 72 16.70 1.78 14.35
N GLY A 73 15.60 1.09 14.64
CA GLY A 73 14.62 1.49 15.65
C GLY A 73 13.76 2.71 15.28
N LYS A 74 13.73 3.12 14.01
CA LYS A 74 12.98 4.28 13.51
C LYS A 74 11.53 3.91 13.18
N LEU A 75 10.75 3.54 14.20
CA LEU A 75 9.42 2.95 14.04
C LEU A 75 8.43 3.83 13.24
N GLU A 76 8.44 5.15 13.44
CA GLU A 76 7.54 6.05 12.71
C GLU A 76 7.87 6.12 11.22
N THR A 77 9.15 6.24 10.88
CA THR A 77 9.62 6.28 9.49
C THR A 77 9.41 4.94 8.80
N ALA A 78 9.73 3.84 9.48
CA ALA A 78 9.43 2.50 9.01
C ALA A 78 7.95 2.31 8.68
N ARG A 79 7.05 2.79 9.55
CA ARG A 79 5.61 2.74 9.32
C ARG A 79 5.21 3.54 8.07
N LYS A 80 5.76 4.74 7.87
CA LYS A 80 5.49 5.56 6.68
C LYS A 80 5.93 4.85 5.40
N HIS A 81 7.14 4.28 5.39
CA HIS A 81 7.65 3.53 4.24
C HIS A 81 6.83 2.26 3.96
N ALA A 82 6.38 1.55 5.01
CA ALA A 82 5.51 0.39 4.86
C ALA A 82 4.14 0.75 4.25
N ILE A 83 3.52 1.84 4.71
CA ILE A 83 2.25 2.35 4.16
C ILE A 83 2.42 2.74 2.69
N GLN A 84 3.51 3.44 2.34
CA GLN A 84 3.79 3.82 0.96
C GLN A 84 3.99 2.59 0.06
N SER A 85 4.70 1.57 0.57
CA SER A 85 4.88 0.30 -0.15
C SER A 85 3.54 -0.38 -0.43
N ALA A 86 2.69 -0.51 0.60
CA ALA A 86 1.37 -1.12 0.47
C ALA A 86 0.46 -0.36 -0.50
N ALA A 87 0.40 0.97 -0.40
CA ALA A 87 -0.38 1.81 -1.32
C ALA A 87 0.11 1.68 -2.77
N THR A 88 1.44 1.58 -2.99
CA THR A 88 2.02 1.39 -4.32
C THR A 88 1.74 -0.03 -4.85
N ALA A 89 1.74 -1.04 -3.97
CA ALA A 89 1.40 -2.41 -4.35
C ALA A 89 -0.06 -2.53 -4.78
N LEU A 90 -0.99 -1.88 -4.07
CA LEU A 90 -2.40 -1.80 -4.49
C LEU A 90 -2.53 -1.16 -5.88
N ALA A 91 -1.78 -0.09 -6.14
CA ALA A 91 -1.71 0.53 -7.47
C ALA A 91 -1.29 -0.43 -8.57
N LEU A 92 -0.29 -1.25 -8.27
CA LEU A 92 0.26 -2.22 -9.19
C LEU A 92 -0.76 -3.32 -9.49
N VAL A 93 -1.48 -3.80 -8.48
CA VAL A 93 -2.57 -4.79 -8.64
C VAL A 93 -3.66 -4.24 -9.53
N GLU A 94 -4.21 -3.06 -9.21
CA GLU A 94 -5.24 -2.39 -10.03
C GLU A 94 -4.81 -2.24 -11.50
N MET A 95 -3.53 -1.90 -11.73
CA MET A 95 -2.99 -1.76 -13.07
C MET A 95 -2.87 -3.10 -13.82
N ILE A 96 -2.48 -4.17 -13.12
CA ILE A 96 -2.42 -5.52 -13.71
C ILE A 96 -3.83 -6.00 -14.03
N ASP A 97 -4.79 -5.82 -13.12
CA ASP A 97 -6.18 -6.20 -13.33
C ASP A 97 -6.76 -5.49 -14.56
N ASN A 98 -6.54 -4.17 -14.70
CA ASN A 98 -6.96 -3.41 -15.87
C ASN A 98 -6.32 -3.91 -17.18
N LEU A 99 -5.06 -4.36 -17.15
CA LEU A 99 -4.39 -4.95 -18.31
C LEU A 99 -4.99 -6.31 -18.66
N MET A 100 -5.26 -7.13 -17.65
CA MET A 100 -5.91 -8.44 -17.83
C MET A 100 -7.32 -8.28 -18.41
N GLU A 101 -8.09 -7.29 -17.96
CA GLU A 101 -9.42 -6.99 -18.53
C GLU A 101 -9.31 -6.54 -19.99
N ALA A 102 -8.35 -5.69 -20.33
CA ALA A 102 -8.14 -5.21 -21.69
C ALA A 102 -7.67 -6.31 -22.67
N GLU A 103 -6.97 -7.35 -22.20
CA GLU A 103 -6.59 -8.50 -23.04
C GLU A 103 -7.73 -9.49 -23.29
N ASN A 104 -8.74 -9.52 -22.41
CA ASN A 104 -9.86 -10.47 -22.46
C ASN A 104 -11.15 -9.91 -23.09
N GLY A 105 -11.20 -8.61 -23.40
CA GLY A 105 -12.34 -7.91 -24.04
C GLY A 105 -12.15 -7.70 -25.54
#